data_AF-A0A9D4SPR4-F1
#
_entry.id   AF-A0A9D4SPR4-F1
#
_cell.length_a   1.000
_cell.length_b   1.000
_cell.length_c   1.000
_cell.angle_alpha   90.00
_cell.angle_beta   90.00
_cell.angle_gamma   90.00
#
_symmetry.space_group_name_H-M   'P 1'
#
loop_
_entity.id
_entity.type
_entity.pdbx_description
1 polymer ?
#
loop_
_entity_poly.entity_id
_entity_poly.type
_entity_poly.pdbx_seq_one_letter_code
_entity_poly.pdbx_strand_id
1 'polypeptide(L)'
;MAENGPSAAGALSSAPEIGARKLGPRVSPRQMEMLLEFVNEHPYLVNGAKEKTKDVEPSERERLWEEAAAKLNAKGPAVKTRYAWRKFWSGRAAQIKRTVARIAKMR
;
A
#
# COMPACT_ATOMS: atom_id res chain seq x y z
N MET A 1 38.64 -30.05 40.85
CA MET A 1 37.26 -30.57 40.77
C MET A 1 36.56 -29.67 39.74
N ALA A 2 36.52 -29.95 38.43
CA ALA A 2 35.80 -31.05 37.74
C ALA A 2 34.42 -31.26 38.41
N GLU A 3 33.28 -31.11 37.74
CA GLU A 3 32.80 -31.99 36.66
C GLU A 3 31.88 -31.30 35.62
N ASN A 4 31.73 -32.00 34.49
CA ASN A 4 31.00 -31.67 33.27
C ASN A 4 29.52 -32.11 33.31
N GLY A 5 28.63 -31.30 32.71
CA GLY A 5 27.46 -31.70 31.88
C GLY A 5 26.20 -32.29 32.56
N PRO A 6 25.09 -32.55 31.80
CA PRO A 6 24.86 -32.25 30.38
C PRO A 6 23.41 -31.79 29.97
N SER A 7 23.28 -31.46 28.68
CA SER A 7 22.18 -31.77 27.73
C SER A 7 20.77 -31.14 27.76
N ALA A 8 20.52 -30.36 26.69
CA ALA A 8 19.46 -30.50 25.67
C ALA A 8 17.97 -30.71 26.04
N ALA A 9 17.16 -29.67 25.75
CA ALA A 9 15.83 -29.74 25.13
C ALA A 9 15.53 -28.32 24.61
N GLY A 10 15.37 -28.06 23.30
CA GLY A 10 14.23 -28.52 22.53
C GLY A 10 13.21 -27.37 22.46
N ALA A 11 13.24 -26.58 21.38
CA ALA A 11 12.07 -25.92 20.80
C ALA A 11 12.50 -25.11 19.58
N LEU A 12 12.40 -25.77 18.42
CA LEU A 12 12.19 -25.12 17.13
C LEU A 12 11.01 -24.14 17.28
N SER A 13 11.25 -22.83 17.27
CA SER A 13 10.17 -21.84 17.16
C SER A 13 10.10 -21.33 15.72
N SER A 14 9.22 -22.01 14.99
CA SER A 14 8.32 -21.48 13.96
C SER A 14 8.97 -20.73 12.79
N ALA A 15 9.36 -21.50 11.78
CA ALA A 15 9.30 -21.05 10.40
C ALA A 15 7.86 -20.56 10.10
N PRO A 16 7.66 -19.39 9.46
CA PRO A 16 6.33 -18.95 9.11
C PRO A 16 5.79 -19.86 8.01
N GLU A 17 4.75 -20.62 8.37
CA GLU A 17 3.95 -21.41 7.44
C GLU A 17 3.52 -20.53 6.28
N ILE A 18 3.90 -20.91 5.05
CA ILE A 18 3.49 -20.25 3.82
C ILE A 18 2.02 -20.63 3.56
N GLY A 19 1.14 -20.17 4.45
CA GLY A 19 -0.30 -20.29 4.30
C GLY A 19 -0.77 -19.43 3.14
N ALA A 20 -1.68 -19.97 2.34
CA ALA A 20 -2.35 -19.25 1.26
C ALA A 20 -2.74 -17.84 1.71
N ARG A 21 -2.18 -16.81 1.06
CA ARG A 21 -2.39 -15.40 1.42
C ARG A 21 -3.90 -15.11 1.39
N LYS A 22 -4.57 -15.07 2.55
CA LYS A 22 -5.96 -14.60 2.64
C LYS A 22 -6.00 -13.22 1.96
N LEU A 23 -6.74 -13.12 0.86
CA LEU A 23 -6.95 -11.84 0.19
C LEU A 23 -7.66 -10.94 1.19
N GLY A 24 -6.96 -9.90 1.66
CA GLY A 24 -7.50 -8.98 2.64
C GLY A 24 -8.79 -8.29 2.14
N PRO A 25 -9.57 -7.70 3.06
CA PRO A 25 -10.81 -7.01 2.73
C PRO A 25 -10.64 -6.04 1.55
N ARG A 26 -11.66 -6.02 0.68
CA ARG A 26 -11.70 -5.17 -0.52
C ARG A 26 -11.87 -3.71 -0.10
N VAL A 27 -11.25 -2.82 -0.88
CA VAL A 27 -11.43 -1.37 -0.72
C VAL A 27 -12.90 -1.03 -1.00
N SER A 28 -13.56 -0.44 -0.01
CA SER A 28 -14.95 0.01 -0.11
C SER A 28 -15.10 1.16 -1.12
N PRO A 29 -16.27 1.36 -1.76
CA PRO A 29 -16.54 2.53 -2.60
C PRO A 29 -16.21 3.84 -1.88
N ARG A 30 -16.59 3.99 -0.60
CA ARG A 30 -16.28 5.19 0.18
C ARG A 30 -14.78 5.40 0.40
N GLN A 31 -14.02 4.32 0.60
CA GLN A 31 -12.56 4.40 0.69
C GLN A 31 -11.94 4.79 -0.66
N MET A 32 -12.54 4.36 -1.77
CA MET A 32 -12.10 4.79 -3.10
C MET A 32 -12.38 6.27 -3.33
N GLU A 33 -13.56 6.77 -2.98
CA GLU A 33 -13.92 8.19 -3.12
C GLU A 33 -12.98 9.09 -2.35
N MET A 34 -12.71 8.78 -1.08
CA MET A 34 -11.76 9.55 -0.27
C MET A 34 -10.32 9.47 -0.83
N LEU A 35 -9.92 8.31 -1.36
CA LEU A 35 -8.61 8.18 -2.00
C LEU A 35 -8.53 9.05 -3.26
N LEU A 36 -9.60 9.15 -4.04
CA LEU A 36 -9.69 10.00 -5.23
C LEU A 36 -9.67 11.48 -4.88
N GLU A 37 -10.39 11.89 -3.85
CA GLU A 37 -10.37 13.26 -3.33
C GLU A 37 -8.95 13.64 -2.89
N PHE A 38 -8.31 12.80 -2.08
CA PHE A 38 -6.97 13.05 -1.56
C PHE A 38 -5.90 13.19 -2.66
N VAL A 39 -5.91 12.31 -3.67
CA VAL A 39 -4.94 12.41 -4.78
C VAL A 39 -5.26 13.54 -5.76
N ASN A 40 -6.50 14.03 -5.78
CA ASN A 40 -6.89 15.20 -6.54
C ASN A 40 -6.39 16.49 -5.86
N GLU A 41 -6.51 16.58 -4.53
CA GLU A 41 -5.96 17.67 -3.71
C GLU A 41 -4.42 17.68 -3.71
N HIS A 42 -3.81 16.49 -3.75
CA HIS A 42 -2.36 16.31 -3.71
C HIS A 42 -1.84 15.66 -5.02
N PRO A 43 -1.83 16.40 -6.15
CA PRO A 43 -1.53 15.84 -7.48
C PRO A 43 -0.11 15.26 -7.61
N TYR A 44 0.83 15.68 -6.77
CA TYR A 44 2.19 15.15 -6.71
C TYR A 44 2.29 13.73 -6.10
N LEU A 45 1.20 13.19 -5.53
CA LEU A 45 1.10 11.78 -5.11
C LEU A 45 0.90 10.84 -6.30
N VAL A 46 0.46 11.35 -7.45
CA VAL A 46 0.19 10.56 -8.65
C VAL A 46 1.49 10.33 -9.42
N ASN A 47 1.89 9.05 -9.54
CA ASN A 47 3.03 8.66 -10.37
C ASN A 47 2.81 9.08 -11.83
N GLY A 48 3.65 10.01 -12.31
CA GLY A 48 3.61 10.57 -13.66
C GLY A 48 3.83 12.09 -13.69
N ALA A 49 3.57 12.78 -12.58
CA ALA A 49 3.84 14.20 -12.47
C ALA A 49 5.32 14.48 -12.11
N LYS A 50 6.27 13.92 -12.88
CA LYS A 50 7.72 14.10 -12.64
C LYS A 50 8.09 15.58 -12.51
N GLU A 51 7.38 16.45 -13.22
CA GLU A 51 7.53 17.90 -13.15
C GLU A 51 6.97 18.49 -11.85
N LYS A 52 5.82 18.01 -11.32
CA LYS A 52 5.21 18.50 -10.07
C LYS A 52 5.80 17.87 -8.80
N THR A 53 6.60 16.82 -8.96
CA THR A 53 7.27 16.14 -7.84
C THR A 53 8.65 16.71 -7.51
N LYS A 54 9.15 17.68 -8.30
CA LYS A 54 10.45 18.31 -8.06
C LYS A 54 10.45 19.21 -6.84
N ASP A 55 9.32 19.86 -6.58
CA ASP A 55 9.15 20.83 -5.50
C ASP A 55 8.74 20.19 -4.16
N VAL A 56 8.39 18.90 -4.17
CA VAL A 56 7.90 18.19 -2.98
C VAL A 56 8.93 17.17 -2.51
N GLU A 57 9.43 17.41 -1.30
CA GLU A 57 10.35 16.52 -0.61
C GLU A 57 9.79 15.09 -0.52
N PRO A 58 10.64 14.06 -0.66
CA PRO A 58 10.23 12.67 -0.52
C PRO A 58 9.59 12.39 0.85
N SER A 59 10.09 13.04 1.90
CA SER A 59 9.58 12.94 3.27
C SER A 59 8.15 13.48 3.41
N GLU A 60 7.84 14.59 2.76
CA GLU A 60 6.48 15.16 2.76
C GLU A 60 5.50 14.22 2.05
N ARG A 61 5.94 13.60 0.94
CA ARG A 61 5.15 12.60 0.23
C ARG A 61 4.84 11.38 1.09
N GLU A 62 5.80 10.91 1.85
CA GLU A 62 5.59 9.78 2.77
C GLU A 62 4.60 10.14 3.87
N ARG A 63 4.72 11.34 4.44
CA ARG A 63 3.81 11.85 5.47
C ARG A 63 2.37 11.95 4.96
N LEU A 64 2.17 12.40 3.73
CA LEU A 64 0.83 12.48 3.13
C LEU A 64 0.23 11.10 2.84
N TRP A 65 1.03 10.14 2.39
CA TRP A 65 0.56 8.76 2.25
C TRP A 65 0.24 8.11 3.60
N GLU A 66 0.93 8.49 4.66
CA GLU A 66 0.63 8.06 6.02
C GLU A 66 -0.68 8.65 6.52
N GLU A 67 -0.90 9.94 6.33
CA GLU A 67 -2.17 10.60 6.66
C GLU A 67 -3.35 10.00 5.87
N ALA A 68 -3.18 9.81 4.57
CA ALA A 68 -4.17 9.15 3.72
C ALA A 68 -4.49 7.75 4.25
N ALA A 69 -3.48 6.96 4.59
CA ALA A 69 -3.67 5.61 5.12
C ALA A 69 -4.48 5.65 6.43
N ALA A 70 -4.18 6.56 7.35
CA ALA A 70 -4.92 6.71 8.59
C ALA A 70 -6.40 7.07 8.33
N LYS A 71 -6.66 8.08 7.50
CA LYS A 71 -8.02 8.51 7.11
C LYS A 71 -8.82 7.37 6.45
N LEU A 72 -8.19 6.63 5.54
CA LEU A 72 -8.81 5.53 4.80
C LEU A 72 -9.09 4.32 5.69
N ASN A 73 -8.15 3.95 6.54
CA ASN A 73 -8.26 2.80 7.45
C ASN A 73 -9.33 3.05 8.53
N ALA A 74 -9.54 4.30 8.95
CA ALA A 74 -10.57 4.65 9.92
C ALA A 74 -12.01 4.45 9.41
N LYS A 75 -12.21 4.36 8.08
CA LYS A 75 -13.56 4.39 7.47
C LYS A 75 -14.06 3.08 6.92
N GLY A 76 -13.21 2.10 6.63
CA GLY A 76 -13.70 0.93 5.90
C GLY A 76 -12.83 -0.29 5.97
N PRO A 77 -13.40 -1.44 5.59
CA PRO A 77 -12.92 -2.75 6.01
C PRO A 77 -11.49 -3.03 5.55
N ALA A 78 -11.05 -2.41 4.44
CA ALA A 78 -9.67 -2.49 4.01
C ALA A 78 -8.77 -1.64 4.89
N VAL A 79 -8.01 -2.29 5.78
CA VAL A 79 -6.89 -1.68 6.49
C VAL A 79 -5.60 -2.00 5.73
N LYS A 80 -4.88 -0.97 5.30
CA LYS A 80 -3.62 -1.11 4.55
C LYS A 80 -2.56 -0.15 5.06
N THR A 81 -1.29 -0.53 4.94
CA THR A 81 -0.18 0.38 5.20
C THR A 81 -0.09 1.46 4.12
N ARG A 82 0.63 2.55 4.41
CA ARG A 82 0.90 3.62 3.44
C ARG A 82 1.45 3.09 2.11
N TYR A 83 2.39 2.14 2.16
CA TYR A 83 2.98 1.51 0.98
C TYR A 83 1.95 0.70 0.18
N ALA A 84 1.07 -0.02 0.87
CA ALA A 84 0.03 -0.81 0.23
C ALA A 84 -1.06 0.07 -0.42
N TRP A 85 -1.43 1.19 0.21
CA TRP A 85 -2.31 2.20 -0.40
C TRP A 85 -1.69 2.85 -1.63
N ARG A 86 -0.43 3.25 -1.55
CA ARG A 86 0.32 3.80 -2.68
C ARG A 86 0.40 2.81 -3.85
N LYS A 87 0.69 1.53 -3.58
CA LYS A 87 0.73 0.47 -4.58
C LYS A 87 -0.63 0.21 -5.20
N PHE A 88 -1.69 0.18 -4.37
CA PHE A 88 -3.06 0.04 -4.82
C PHE A 88 -3.45 1.15 -5.81
N TRP A 89 -3.19 2.41 -5.43
CA TRP A 89 -3.43 3.56 -6.30
C TRP A 89 -2.67 3.46 -7.62
N SER A 90 -1.37 3.16 -7.56
CA SER A 90 -0.53 3.04 -8.76
C SER A 90 -1.05 1.98 -9.72
N GLY A 91 -1.46 0.82 -9.21
CA GLY A 91 -2.06 -0.24 -10.01
C GLY A 91 -3.39 0.19 -10.65
N ARG A 92 -4.23 0.89 -9.87
CA ARG A 92 -5.53 1.38 -10.35
C ARG A 92 -5.38 2.44 -11.44
N ALA A 93 -4.51 3.43 -11.23
CA ALA A 93 -4.21 4.47 -12.22
C ALA A 93 -3.66 3.86 -13.52
N ALA A 94 -2.76 2.88 -13.43
CA ALA A 94 -2.25 2.18 -14.61
C ALA A 94 -3.32 1.40 -15.36
N GLN A 95 -4.29 0.81 -14.66
CA GLN A 95 -5.43 0.13 -15.29
C GLN A 95 -6.34 1.12 -16.02
N ILE A 96 -6.64 2.27 -15.39
CA ILE A 96 -7.45 3.33 -15.99
C ILE A 96 -6.78 3.84 -17.27
N LYS A 97 -5.48 4.20 -17.21
CA LYS A 97 -4.71 4.64 -18.38
C LYS A 97 -4.78 3.63 -19.54
N ARG A 98 -4.61 2.34 -19.26
CA ARG A 98 -4.72 1.27 -20.27
C ARG A 98 -6.12 1.17 -20.87
N THR A 99 -7.16 1.37 -20.05
CA THR A 99 -8.56 1.33 -20.50
C THR A 99 -8.87 2.52 -21.41
N VAL A 100 -8.48 3.73 -21.00
CA VAL A 100 -8.64 4.96 -21.80
C VAL A 100 -7.89 4.85 -23.13
N ALA A 101 -6.64 4.40 -23.12
CA ALA A 101 -5.85 4.21 -24.33
C ALA A 101 -6.48 3.19 -25.29
N ARG A 102 -7.05 2.10 -24.75
CA ARG A 102 -7.77 1.10 -25.56
C ARG A 102 -9.02 1.70 -26.21
N ILE A 103 -9.82 2.45 -25.45
CA ILE A 103 -11.02 3.12 -25.96
C ILE A 103 -10.65 4.14 -27.04
N ALA A 104 -9.59 4.93 -26.83
CA ALA A 104 -9.11 5.91 -27.80
C ALA A 104 -8.67 5.26 -29.12
N LYS A 105 -8.11 4.04 -29.08
CA LYS A 105 -7.70 3.29 -30.28
C LYS A 105 -8.88 2.68 -31.05
N MET A 106 -10.06 2.58 -30.44
CA MET A 106 -11.29 2.04 -31.06
C MET A 106 -12.16 3.12 -31.69
N ARG A 107 -11.85 4.40 -31.47
CA ARG A 107 -12.47 5.56 -32.12
C ARG A 107 -11.66 5.95 -33.34
#